data_AF-A0A7K3UQF9-F1
#
_entry.id   AF-A0A7K3UQF9-F1
#
_cell.length_a   1.000
_cell.length_b   1.000
_cell.length_c   1.000
_cell.angle_alpha   90.00
_cell.angle_beta   90.00
_cell.angle_gamma   90.00
#
_symmetry.space_group_name_H-M   'P 1'
#
loop_
_entity.id
_entity.type
_entity.pdbx_description
1 polymer ?
#
loop_
_entity_poly.entity_id
_entity_poly.type
_entity_poly.pdbx_seq_one_letter_code
_entity_poly.pdbx_strand_id
1 'polypeptide(L)'
;VKGITCISNNAGVDGFGLGLLLETSQIKKMISSYVGENKEFERQYLAGELELEFTPQGTLAEKLRAGGSGIPAFFTNTGYGTIIADGKETRQFGENHYVLEHSLTADVALVKAWKADKSGNLIYRRTARNFNP
;
A
#
# COMPACT_ATOMS: atom_id res chain seq x y z
N VAL A 1 2.99 13.76 -15.39
CA VAL A 1 1.98 13.74 -14.29
C VAL A 1 2.73 13.94 -12.97
N LYS A 2 2.27 14.80 -12.07
CA LYS A 2 2.91 15.04 -10.75
C LYS A 2 1.85 15.08 -9.65
N GLY A 3 2.28 14.98 -8.38
CA GLY A 3 1.39 15.03 -7.22
C GLY A 3 0.67 13.70 -6.93
N ILE A 4 1.27 12.57 -7.34
CA ILE A 4 0.62 11.27 -7.30
C ILE A 4 0.64 10.70 -5.87
N THR A 5 -0.47 10.10 -5.46
CA THR A 5 -0.50 9.20 -4.30
C THR A 5 -0.35 7.78 -4.78
N CYS A 6 0.69 7.08 -4.33
CA CYS A 6 0.98 5.71 -4.72
C CYS A 6 0.68 4.76 -3.56
N ILE A 7 -0.05 3.68 -3.84
CA ILE A 7 -0.31 2.58 -2.92
C ILE A 7 0.49 1.38 -3.41
N SER A 8 1.48 0.93 -2.64
CA SER A 8 2.35 -0.18 -3.04
C SER A 8 2.99 -0.83 -1.83
N ASN A 9 3.28 -2.12 -1.92
CA ASN A 9 4.00 -2.84 -0.86
C ASN A 9 5.37 -2.19 -0.54
N ASN A 10 6.09 -1.75 -1.58
CA ASN A 10 7.35 -1.02 -1.49
C ASN A 10 7.52 -0.02 -2.64
N ALA A 11 8.53 0.84 -2.57
CA ALA A 11 8.87 1.82 -3.60
C ALA A 11 9.79 1.28 -4.72
N GLY A 12 10.14 -0.02 -4.70
CA GLY A 12 11.25 -0.54 -5.49
C GLY A 12 12.60 0.00 -4.99
N VAL A 13 13.60 -0.01 -5.88
CA VAL A 13 14.96 0.48 -5.62
C VAL A 13 15.30 1.60 -6.61
N ASP A 14 16.40 2.32 -6.40
CA ASP A 14 16.86 3.37 -7.31
C ASP A 14 16.96 2.84 -8.76
N GLY A 15 16.40 3.57 -9.73
CA GLY A 15 16.33 3.17 -11.14
C GLY A 15 15.31 2.07 -11.49
N PHE A 16 14.47 1.60 -10.55
CA PHE A 16 13.52 0.51 -10.82
C PHE A 16 12.18 0.66 -10.08
N GLY A 17 11.08 0.23 -10.72
CA GLY A 17 9.75 0.27 -10.12
C GLY A 17 9.29 1.72 -9.88
N LEU A 18 8.85 2.02 -8.65
CA LEU A 18 8.45 3.38 -8.28
C LEU A 18 9.65 4.32 -8.03
N GLY A 19 10.87 3.79 -7.91
CA GLY A 19 12.10 4.58 -7.80
C GLY A 19 12.27 5.58 -8.95
N LEU A 20 11.89 5.19 -10.17
CA LEU A 20 11.91 6.07 -11.35
C LEU A 20 10.98 7.29 -11.21
N LEU A 21 9.86 7.14 -10.48
CA LEU A 21 8.90 8.22 -10.23
C LEU A 21 9.30 9.08 -9.02
N LEU A 22 10.08 8.53 -8.08
CA LEU A 22 10.70 9.27 -6.99
C LEU A 22 11.80 10.19 -7.52
N GLU A 23 12.70 9.68 -8.37
CA GLU A 23 13.79 10.45 -9.00
C GLU A 23 13.30 11.69 -9.77
N THR A 24 12.10 11.62 -10.32
CA THR A 24 11.47 12.70 -11.09
C THR A 24 10.49 13.54 -10.27
N SER A 25 10.44 13.31 -8.95
CA SER A 25 9.54 13.97 -7.98
C SER A 25 8.08 13.99 -8.43
N GLN A 26 7.60 12.87 -8.98
CA GLN A 26 6.21 12.73 -9.41
C GLN A 26 5.29 12.28 -8.28
N ILE A 27 5.84 11.58 -7.28
CA ILE A 27 5.10 11.06 -6.12
C ILE A 27 5.07 12.11 -5.01
N LYS A 28 3.87 12.41 -4.49
CA LYS A 28 3.67 13.28 -3.33
C LYS A 28 3.45 12.48 -2.04
N LYS A 29 2.72 11.36 -2.13
CA LYS A 29 2.38 10.52 -0.99
C LYS A 29 2.56 9.04 -1.33
N MET A 30 3.10 8.28 -0.38
CA MET A 30 3.20 6.83 -0.45
C MET A 30 2.40 6.20 0.69
N ILE A 31 1.56 5.22 0.37
CA ILE A 31 0.92 4.34 1.34
C ILE A 31 1.57 2.96 1.18
N SER A 32 2.42 2.60 2.13
CA SER A 32 3.35 1.46 1.99
C SER A 32 3.51 0.65 3.26
N SER A 33 3.88 -0.62 3.10
CA SER A 33 4.18 -1.51 4.22
C SER A 33 5.65 -1.71 4.51
N TYR A 34 6.52 -1.38 3.56
CA TYR A 34 7.96 -1.41 3.73
C TYR A 34 8.60 -0.36 2.84
N VAL A 35 9.56 0.37 3.39
CA VAL A 35 10.25 1.48 2.71
C VAL A 35 11.77 1.35 2.73
N GLY A 36 12.29 0.20 3.16
CA GLY A 36 13.74 -0.04 3.10
C GLY A 36 14.21 -0.23 1.65
N GLU A 37 15.48 0.10 1.41
CA GLU A 37 16.22 -0.11 0.15
C GLU A 37 16.07 0.96 -0.96
N ASN A 38 15.51 2.13 -0.66
CA ASN A 38 15.49 3.27 -1.60
C ASN A 38 16.02 4.55 -0.94
N LYS A 39 17.21 5.01 -1.35
CA LYS A 39 17.87 6.16 -0.72
C LYS A 39 17.16 7.46 -1.04
N GLU A 40 16.62 7.59 -2.24
CA GLU A 40 15.91 8.79 -2.65
C GLU A 40 14.57 8.92 -1.91
N PHE A 41 13.88 7.81 -1.67
CA PHE A 41 12.70 7.76 -0.81
C PHE A 41 13.02 8.30 0.59
N GLU A 42 14.06 7.76 1.23
CA GLU A 42 14.46 8.15 2.59
C GLU A 42 14.84 9.64 2.63
N ARG A 43 15.61 10.10 1.64
CA ARG A 43 15.98 11.52 1.50
C ARG A 43 14.75 12.42 1.39
N GLN A 44 13.81 12.11 0.48
CA GLN A 44 12.61 12.91 0.26
C GLN A 44 11.69 12.91 1.50
N TYR A 45 11.55 11.76 2.17
CA TYR A 45 10.77 11.67 3.40
C TYR A 45 11.37 12.51 4.53
N LEU A 46 12.68 12.40 4.78
CA LEU A 46 13.37 13.18 5.81
C LEU A 46 13.40 14.68 5.50
N ALA A 47 13.41 15.06 4.22
CA ALA A 47 13.31 16.44 3.76
C ALA A 47 11.87 17.00 3.81
N GLY A 48 10.86 16.16 4.07
CA GLY A 48 9.45 16.55 4.02
C GLY A 48 8.90 16.76 2.61
N GLU A 49 9.61 16.30 1.58
CA GLU A 49 9.20 16.35 0.17
C GLU A 49 8.20 15.24 -0.17
N LEU A 50 8.20 14.13 0.59
CA LEU A 50 7.36 12.96 0.39
C LEU A 50 6.58 12.62 1.66
N GLU A 51 5.25 12.55 1.55
CA GLU A 51 4.39 12.06 2.63
C GLU A 51 4.39 10.52 2.68
N LEU A 52 4.49 9.94 3.87
CA LEU A 52 4.41 8.49 4.09
C LEU A 52 3.30 8.14 5.06
N GLU A 53 2.41 7.24 4.63
CA GLU A 53 1.47 6.52 5.49
C GLU A 53 1.94 5.06 5.60
N PHE A 54 2.54 4.72 6.73
CA PHE A 54 3.01 3.36 6.98
C PHE A 54 1.83 2.47 7.40
N THR A 55 1.61 1.38 6.66
CA THR A 55 0.52 0.42 6.90
C THR A 55 1.06 -1.00 6.96
N PRO A 56 0.82 -1.79 8.01
CA PRO A 56 1.24 -3.19 8.06
C PRO A 56 0.82 -3.96 6.80
N GLN A 57 1.69 -4.81 6.26
CA GLN A 57 1.50 -5.44 4.94
C GLN A 57 0.16 -6.20 4.82
N GLY A 58 -0.20 -6.97 5.85
CA GLY A 58 -1.49 -7.68 5.87
C GLY A 58 -2.69 -6.73 5.88
N THR A 59 -2.61 -5.65 6.65
CA THR A 59 -3.63 -4.59 6.67
C THR A 59 -3.71 -3.89 5.32
N LEU A 60 -2.59 -3.59 4.66
CA LEU A 60 -2.57 -2.95 3.34
C LEU A 60 -3.26 -3.82 2.28
N ALA A 61 -2.97 -5.13 2.28
CA ALA A 61 -3.64 -6.07 1.39
C ALA A 61 -5.15 -6.15 1.65
N GLU A 62 -5.56 -6.19 2.91
CA GLU A 62 -6.99 -6.25 3.27
C GLU A 62 -7.72 -4.93 2.96
N LYS A 63 -7.08 -3.77 3.14
CA LYS A 63 -7.63 -2.47 2.72
C LYS A 63 -7.97 -2.45 1.23
N LEU A 64 -7.08 -2.96 0.39
CA LEU A 64 -7.31 -3.03 -1.07
C LEU A 64 -8.40 -4.04 -1.41
N ARG A 65 -8.36 -5.23 -0.81
CA ARG A 65 -9.39 -6.27 -1.01
C ARG A 65 -10.78 -5.79 -0.61
N ALA A 66 -10.89 -5.18 0.57
CA ALA A 66 -12.13 -4.63 1.09
C ALA A 66 -12.66 -3.49 0.21
N GLY A 67 -11.77 -2.59 -0.24
CA GLY A 67 -12.11 -1.51 -1.20
C GLY A 67 -12.67 -2.05 -2.52
N GLY A 68 -11.99 -3.03 -3.12
CA GLY A 68 -12.47 -3.70 -4.34
C GLY A 68 -13.77 -4.50 -4.16
N SER A 69 -14.15 -4.81 -2.91
CA SER A 69 -15.39 -5.52 -2.57
C SER A 69 -16.51 -4.59 -2.09
N GLY A 70 -16.32 -3.27 -2.10
CA GLY A 70 -17.32 -2.31 -1.60
C GLY A 70 -17.52 -2.33 -0.08
N ILE A 71 -16.55 -2.85 0.68
CA ILE A 71 -16.54 -2.84 2.15
C ILE A 71 -15.79 -1.57 2.59
N PRO A 72 -16.42 -0.62 3.31
CA PRO A 72 -15.80 0.68 3.59
C PRO A 72 -14.73 0.64 4.69
N ALA A 73 -14.83 -0.30 5.63
CA ALA A 73 -13.87 -0.48 6.72
C ALA A 73 -13.98 -1.89 7.32
N PHE A 74 -12.94 -2.32 8.02
CA PHE A 74 -12.88 -3.60 8.74
C PHE A 74 -12.07 -3.45 10.02
N PHE A 75 -12.25 -4.39 10.96
CA PHE A 75 -11.46 -4.47 12.18
C PHE A 75 -10.35 -5.51 12.03
N THR A 76 -9.12 -5.17 12.44
CA THR A 76 -7.99 -6.11 12.49
C THR A 76 -7.23 -5.97 13.82
N ASN A 77 -6.73 -7.07 14.37
CA ASN A 77 -5.89 -7.03 15.57
C ASN A 77 -4.49 -6.47 15.26
N THR A 78 -4.06 -6.54 13.99
CA THR A 78 -2.76 -6.05 13.55
C THR A 78 -2.57 -4.58 13.87
N GLY A 79 -1.52 -4.27 14.64
CA GLY A 79 -1.17 -2.90 15.04
C GLY A 79 -1.75 -2.45 16.37
N TYR A 80 -2.68 -3.21 16.99
CA TYR A 80 -3.15 -2.91 18.34
C TYR A 80 -1.98 -2.88 19.35
N GLY A 81 -1.97 -1.89 20.24
CA GLY A 81 -0.90 -1.68 21.22
C GLY A 81 0.41 -1.12 20.63
N THR A 82 0.40 -0.67 19.37
CA THR A 82 1.53 -0.01 18.71
C THR A 82 1.14 1.37 18.21
N ILE A 83 2.11 2.18 17.80
CA ILE A 83 1.89 3.52 17.19
C ILE A 83 0.94 3.49 15.97
N ILE A 84 0.76 2.34 15.32
CA ILE A 84 -0.16 2.18 14.20
C ILE A 84 -1.63 2.35 14.61
N ALA A 85 -1.96 2.08 15.88
CA ALA A 85 -3.30 2.23 16.43
C ALA A 85 -3.59 3.65 16.95
N ASP A 86 -2.56 4.52 17.06
CA ASP A 86 -2.72 5.85 17.65
C ASP A 86 -3.70 6.69 16.82
N GLY A 87 -4.71 7.24 17.49
CA GLY A 87 -5.76 8.06 16.86
C GLY A 87 -6.81 7.28 16.06
N LYS A 88 -6.72 5.94 15.99
CA LYS A 88 -7.73 5.09 15.33
C LYS A 88 -8.77 4.59 16.32
N GLU A 89 -9.99 4.34 15.83
CA GLU A 89 -11.00 3.65 16.63
C GLU A 89 -10.51 2.23 16.96
N THR A 90 -10.68 1.82 18.21
CA THR A 90 -10.45 0.43 18.62
C THR A 90 -11.70 -0.15 19.25
N ARG A 91 -11.89 -1.45 19.08
CA ARG A 91 -13.02 -2.19 19.65
C ARG A 91 -12.58 -3.55 20.15
N GLN A 92 -13.14 -3.96 21.28
CA GLN A 92 -12.93 -5.29 21.82
C GLN A 92 -13.96 -6.27 21.25
N PHE A 93 -13.49 -7.41 20.76
CA PHE A 93 -14.31 -8.54 20.37
C PHE A 93 -13.80 -9.79 21.10
N GLY A 94 -14.59 -10.31 22.05
CA GLY A 94 -14.12 -11.36 22.96
C GLY A 94 -12.97 -10.86 23.84
N GLU A 95 -11.86 -11.59 23.86
CA GLU A 95 -10.69 -11.25 24.69
C GLU A 95 -9.70 -10.32 23.97
N ASN A 96 -9.88 -10.09 22.66
CA ASN A 96 -8.92 -9.36 21.85
C ASN A 96 -9.45 -7.96 21.48
N HIS A 97 -8.52 -7.01 21.36
CA HIS A 97 -8.80 -5.69 20.81
C HIS A 97 -8.39 -5.59 19.35
N TYR A 98 -9.13 -4.80 18.59
CA TYR A 98 -8.96 -4.64 17.16
C TYR A 98 -8.98 -3.16 16.81
N VAL A 99 -8.24 -2.79 15.77
CA VAL A 99 -8.14 -1.45 15.21
C VAL A 99 -9.06 -1.37 13.99
N LEU A 100 -9.87 -0.32 13.91
CA LEU A 100 -10.67 0.00 12.73
C LEU A 100 -9.74 0.51 11.62
N GLU A 101 -9.81 -0.11 10.45
CA GLU A 101 -9.07 0.28 9.27
C GLU A 101 -10.03 0.57 8.12
N HIS A 102 -9.91 1.76 7.54
CA HIS A 102 -10.64 2.14 6.33
C HIS A 102 -10.01 1.51 5.10
N SER A 103 -10.87 1.04 4.19
CA SER A 103 -10.49 0.46 2.91
C SER A 103 -9.83 1.49 2.00
N LEU A 104 -9.08 1.00 1.01
CA LEU A 104 -8.42 1.82 0.02
C LEU A 104 -8.93 1.51 -1.37
N THR A 105 -9.18 2.56 -2.14
CA THR A 105 -9.46 2.51 -3.58
C THR A 105 -8.50 3.46 -4.30
N ALA A 106 -8.22 3.20 -5.57
CA ALA A 106 -7.36 4.04 -6.39
C ALA A 106 -8.08 4.38 -7.71
N ASP A 107 -7.75 5.53 -8.28
CA ASP A 107 -8.28 5.94 -9.59
C ASP A 107 -7.81 5.03 -10.73
N VAL A 108 -6.58 4.50 -10.60
CA VAL A 108 -5.94 3.62 -11.58
C VAL A 108 -5.12 2.55 -10.85
N ALA A 109 -5.15 1.32 -11.36
CA ALA A 109 -4.28 0.23 -10.93
C ALA A 109 -3.35 -0.19 -12.06
N LEU A 110 -2.04 -0.20 -11.80
CA LEU A 110 -1.03 -0.73 -12.71
C LEU A 110 -0.62 -2.13 -12.23
N VAL A 111 -1.06 -3.16 -12.95
CA VAL A 111 -0.84 -4.56 -12.57
C VAL A 111 0.04 -5.29 -13.60
N LYS A 112 0.78 -6.29 -13.13
CA LYS A 112 1.64 -7.14 -13.95
C LYS A 112 1.16 -8.59 -13.92
N ALA A 113 0.72 -9.09 -15.08
CA ALA A 113 0.40 -10.50 -15.29
C ALA A 113 1.51 -11.23 -16.06
N TRP A 114 1.53 -12.56 -15.98
CA TRP A 114 2.41 -13.40 -16.82
C TRP A 114 1.79 -13.67 -18.19
N LYS A 115 0.48 -13.86 -18.25
CA LYS A 115 -0.29 -14.01 -19.50
C LYS A 115 -1.61 -13.27 -19.36
N ALA A 116 -2.09 -12.74 -20.48
CA ALA A 116 -3.43 -12.18 -20.61
C ALA A 116 -4.05 -12.69 -21.92
N ASP A 117 -5.35 -12.95 -21.93
CA ASP A 117 -6.09 -13.12 -23.17
C ASP A 117 -6.70 -11.79 -23.65
N LYS A 118 -7.36 -11.79 -24.82
CA LYS A 118 -7.96 -10.58 -25.40
C LYS A 118 -9.18 -10.06 -24.61
N SER A 119 -9.77 -10.90 -23.76
CA SER A 119 -10.93 -10.53 -22.92
C SER A 119 -10.50 -9.93 -21.57
N GLY A 120 -9.21 -10.03 -21.23
CA GLY A 120 -8.67 -9.49 -19.99
C GLY A 120 -8.49 -10.52 -18.88
N ASN A 121 -8.63 -11.82 -19.15
CA ASN A 121 -8.33 -12.84 -18.14
C ASN A 121 -6.82 -12.91 -17.90
N LEU A 122 -6.41 -12.85 -16.63
CA LEU A 122 -5.00 -12.75 -16.24
C LEU A 122 -4.51 -14.04 -15.55
N ILE A 123 -3.31 -14.49 -15.94
CA ILE A 123 -2.58 -15.55 -15.23
C ILE A 123 -1.33 -14.94 -14.63
N TYR A 124 -1.10 -15.18 -13.33
CA TYR A 124 0.10 -14.75 -12.61
C TYR A 124 1.04 -15.92 -12.37
N ARG A 125 2.34 -15.65 -12.19
CA ARG A 125 3.37 -16.69 -12.04
C ARG A 125 4.12 -16.56 -10.72
N ARG A 126 3.90 -17.55 -9.82
CA ARG A 126 4.63 -17.71 -8.56
C ARG A 126 4.58 -16.41 -7.72
N THR A 127 5.72 -15.99 -7.15
CA THR A 127 5.86 -14.84 -6.24
C THR A 127 5.66 -13.48 -6.91
N ALA A 128 5.65 -13.41 -8.24
CA ALA A 128 5.29 -12.19 -8.97
C ALA A 128 3.78 -11.88 -8.93
N ARG A 129 2.96 -12.73 -8.30
CA ARG A 129 1.52 -12.48 -8.09
C ARG A 129 1.30 -11.33 -7.09
N ASN A 130 1.93 -11.37 -5.92
CA ASN A 130 1.84 -10.37 -4.84
C ASN A 130 0.56 -9.47 -4.85
N PHE A 131 0.69 -8.16 -5.02
CA PHE A 131 -0.40 -7.17 -4.96
C PHE A 131 -1.11 -6.94 -6.31
N ASN A 132 -0.88 -7.78 -7.33
CA ASN A 132 -1.43 -7.57 -8.68
C ASN A 132 -2.86 -8.08 -8.92
N PRO A 133 -3.34 -9.17 -8.31
CA PRO A 133 -4.74 -9.58 -8.39
C PRO A 133 -5.63 -8.69 -7.52
#